data_AF-A0A2S4Z5Y6-F1
#
_entry.id   AF-A0A2S4Z5Y6-F1
#
_cell.length_a   1.000
_cell.length_b   1.000
_cell.length_c   1.000
_cell.angle_alpha   90.00
_cell.angle_beta   90.00
_cell.angle_gamma   90.00
#
_symmetry.space_group_name_H-M   'P 1'
#
loop_
_entity.id
_entity.type
_entity.pdbx_description
1 polymer ?
#
loop_
_entity_poly.entity_id
_entity_poly.type
_entity_poly.pdbx_seq_one_letter_code
_entity_poly.pdbx_strand_id
1 'polypeptide(L)'
;MSIHLHLRAVAASEIRDDHTWLAAFMSEAWDNLPGEYAAGIARSINKVFNSVNDLYAAAESTGSGADQSWTLPIYGGRPVAHSADLFDPPLMILDQPGVSQAADFLAAVSFDELWNTAGAKLSLFQDASLARQEFLDHHRDLRGFYGRAAAAGHVVVKAVWA
;
A
#
# COMPACT_ATOMS: atom_id res chain seq x y z
N MET A 1 3.90 -5.68 19.87
CA MET A 1 3.47 -4.54 19.02
C MET A 1 4.02 -4.80 17.64
N SER A 2 3.14 -4.76 16.63
CA SER A 2 3.47 -5.06 15.24
C SER A 2 3.19 -3.81 14.43
N ILE A 3 4.11 -3.44 13.56
CA ILE A 3 3.91 -2.27 12.69
C ILE A 3 3.08 -2.66 11.46
N HIS A 4 2.04 -1.90 11.16
CA HIS A 4 1.13 -2.14 10.05
C HIS A 4 1.04 -0.93 9.13
N LEU A 5 1.13 -1.17 7.82
CA LEU A 5 0.64 -0.23 6.83
C LEU A 5 -0.84 -0.53 6.57
N HIS A 6 -1.73 0.40 6.90
CA HIS A 6 -3.16 0.36 6.62
C HIS A 6 -3.46 1.27 5.43
N LEU A 7 -4.14 0.74 4.40
CA LEU A 7 -4.60 1.48 3.24
C LEU A 7 -6.12 1.46 3.19
N ARG A 8 -6.74 2.60 2.92
CA ARG A 8 -8.20 2.74 2.76
C ARG A 8 -8.53 3.58 1.53
N ALA A 9 -9.34 3.04 0.63
CA ALA A 9 -9.86 3.73 -0.53
C ALA A 9 -11.17 4.43 -0.20
N VAL A 10 -11.31 5.71 -0.58
CA VAL A 10 -12.46 6.55 -0.22
C VAL A 10 -12.67 7.66 -1.24
N ALA A 11 -13.90 8.17 -1.38
CA ALA A 11 -14.13 9.36 -2.22
C ALA A 11 -13.46 10.60 -1.61
N ALA A 12 -12.86 11.44 -2.45
CA ALA A 12 -12.15 12.64 -2.00
C ALA A 12 -13.03 13.60 -1.17
N SER A 13 -14.34 13.64 -1.46
CA SER A 13 -15.32 14.46 -0.74
C SER A 13 -15.63 13.98 0.68
N GLU A 14 -15.28 12.73 1.01
CA GLU A 14 -15.56 12.14 2.32
C GLU A 14 -14.39 12.30 3.30
N ILE A 15 -13.25 12.83 2.85
CA ILE A 15 -12.09 13.08 3.71
C ILE A 15 -11.81 14.57 3.91
N ARG A 16 -11.14 14.88 5.01
CA ARG A 16 -10.59 16.21 5.30
C ARG A 16 -9.08 16.11 5.30
N ASP A 17 -8.41 17.12 4.77
CA ASP A 17 -6.95 17.23 4.82
C ASP A 17 -6.50 17.77 6.18
N ASP A 18 -6.86 17.05 7.23
CA ASP A 18 -6.58 17.35 8.63
C ASP A 18 -6.10 16.08 9.31
N HIS A 19 -4.93 16.13 9.93
CA HIS A 19 -4.30 14.93 10.47
C HIS A 19 -5.10 14.32 11.61
N THR A 20 -5.59 15.12 12.56
CA THR A 20 -6.37 14.62 13.71
C THR A 20 -7.64 13.93 13.24
N TRP A 21 -8.35 14.54 12.29
CA TRP A 21 -9.55 13.95 11.70
C TRP A 21 -9.25 12.65 10.95
N LEU A 22 -8.19 12.62 10.13
CA LEU A 22 -7.80 11.43 9.38
C LEU A 22 -7.30 10.31 10.28
N ALA A 23 -6.61 10.62 11.37
CA ALA A 23 -6.15 9.63 12.34
C ALA A 23 -7.35 8.94 13.00
N ALA A 24 -8.34 9.72 13.45
CA ALA A 24 -9.58 9.17 14.01
C ALA A 24 -10.35 8.33 12.98
N PHE A 25 -10.50 8.85 11.76
CA PHE A 25 -11.15 8.17 10.65
C PHE A 25 -10.48 6.84 10.28
N MET A 26 -9.15 6.81 10.19
CA MET A 26 -8.38 5.61 9.89
C MET A 26 -8.36 4.62 11.07
N SER A 27 -8.47 5.12 12.31
CA SER A 27 -8.60 4.28 13.52
C SER A 27 -9.95 3.57 13.57
N GLU A 28 -11.05 4.25 13.26
CA GLU A 28 -12.38 3.62 13.19
C GLU A 28 -12.40 2.54 12.10
N ALA A 29 -11.82 2.84 10.94
CA ALA A 29 -11.65 1.88 9.86
C ALA A 29 -10.77 0.68 10.27
N TRP A 30 -9.75 0.90 11.10
CA TRP A 30 -8.90 -0.15 11.65
C TRP A 30 -9.70 -1.11 12.56
N ASP A 31 -10.56 -0.58 13.41
CA ASP A 31 -11.43 -1.39 14.27
C ASP A 31 -12.45 -2.22 13.46
N ASN A 32 -12.83 -1.75 12.26
CA ASN A 32 -13.71 -2.45 11.32
C ASN A 32 -12.95 -3.07 10.12
N LEU A 33 -11.64 -3.31 10.24
CA LEU A 33 -10.82 -3.78 9.11
C LEU A 33 -11.36 -5.05 8.42
N PRO A 34 -11.90 -6.07 9.12
CA PRO A 34 -12.46 -7.25 8.45
C PRO A 34 -13.63 -6.91 7.51
N GLY A 35 -14.51 -5.99 7.92
CA GLY A 35 -15.64 -5.54 7.11
C GLY A 35 -15.18 -4.75 5.88
N GLU A 36 -14.25 -3.83 6.07
CA GLU A 36 -13.70 -3.02 4.98
C GLU A 36 -12.81 -3.83 4.01
N TYR A 37 -12.11 -4.84 4.51
CA TYR A 37 -11.37 -5.79 3.68
C TYR A 37 -12.31 -6.59 2.78
N ALA A 38 -13.43 -7.10 3.35
CA ALA A 38 -14.45 -7.84 2.62
C ALA A 38 -15.17 -6.96 1.57
N ALA A 39 -15.40 -5.69 1.88
CA ALA A 39 -15.90 -4.69 0.93
C ALA A 39 -14.87 -4.29 -0.14
N GLY A 40 -13.60 -4.70 0.03
CA GLY A 40 -12.53 -4.45 -0.92
C GLY A 40 -11.99 -3.02 -0.90
N ILE A 41 -12.33 -2.23 0.11
CA ILE A 41 -11.95 -0.81 0.28
C ILE A 41 -10.80 -0.62 1.27
N ALA A 42 -10.35 -1.67 1.95
CA ALA A 42 -9.19 -1.61 2.84
C ALA A 42 -8.22 -2.77 2.66
N ARG A 43 -6.94 -2.52 2.98
CA ARG A 43 -5.85 -3.51 3.05
C ARG A 43 -4.93 -3.18 4.21
N SER A 44 -4.35 -4.21 4.83
CA SER A 44 -3.26 -4.05 5.78
C SER A 44 -2.11 -4.98 5.45
N ILE A 45 -0.87 -4.48 5.56
CA ILE A 45 0.35 -5.26 5.43
C ILE A 45 1.11 -5.16 6.75
N ASN A 46 1.30 -6.31 7.40
CA ASN A 46 1.97 -6.43 8.69
C ASN A 46 3.48 -6.62 8.50
N LYS A 47 4.32 -5.74 9.05
CA LYS A 47 5.80 -5.80 9.10
C LYS A 47 6.55 -5.79 7.76
N VAL A 48 6.02 -6.40 6.71
CA VAL A 48 6.72 -6.65 5.45
C VAL A 48 6.45 -5.60 4.39
N PHE A 49 5.72 -4.51 4.69
CA PHE A 49 5.41 -3.49 3.69
C PHE A 49 6.65 -2.82 3.10
N ASN A 50 7.73 -2.67 3.89
CA ASN A 50 9.04 -2.24 3.37
C ASN A 50 9.59 -3.23 2.35
N SER A 51 9.50 -4.53 2.65
CA SER A 51 9.96 -5.59 1.75
C SER A 51 9.08 -5.71 0.50
N VAL A 52 7.77 -5.46 0.61
CA VAL A 52 6.86 -5.38 -0.56
C VAL A 52 7.25 -4.21 -1.45
N ASN A 53 7.66 -3.07 -0.88
CA ASN A 53 8.21 -1.98 -1.66
C ASN A 53 9.53 -2.36 -2.35
N ASP A 54 10.44 -3.06 -1.66
CA ASP A 54 11.68 -3.60 -2.25
C ASP A 54 11.39 -4.57 -3.41
N LEU A 55 10.31 -5.37 -3.32
CA LEU A 55 9.86 -6.21 -4.43
C LEU A 55 9.48 -5.36 -5.65
N TYR A 56 8.71 -4.28 -5.45
CA TYR A 56 8.31 -3.39 -6.55
C TYR A 56 9.47 -2.57 -7.12
N ALA A 57 10.47 -2.22 -6.30
CA ALA A 57 11.69 -1.56 -6.76
C ALA A 57 12.45 -2.40 -7.81
N ALA A 58 12.29 -3.72 -7.80
CA ALA A 58 12.87 -4.60 -8.82
C ALA A 58 12.39 -4.27 -10.25
N ALA A 59 11.24 -3.59 -10.40
CA ALA A 59 10.73 -3.13 -11.69
C ALA A 59 11.67 -2.14 -12.40
N GLU A 60 12.51 -1.40 -11.65
CA GLU A 60 13.55 -0.54 -12.22
C GLU A 60 14.56 -1.34 -13.03
N SER A 61 14.88 -2.55 -12.56
CA SER A 61 15.86 -3.44 -13.22
C SER A 61 15.26 -4.17 -14.43
N THR A 62 13.93 -4.31 -14.52
CA THR A 62 13.25 -5.00 -15.63
C THR A 62 12.78 -4.05 -16.74
N GLY A 63 13.01 -2.73 -16.60
CA GLY A 63 12.58 -1.72 -17.56
C GLY A 63 11.07 -1.44 -17.56
N SER A 64 10.33 -2.04 -16.62
CA SER A 64 8.88 -1.83 -16.41
C SER A 64 8.58 -0.68 -15.42
N GLY A 65 9.59 -0.19 -14.71
CA GLY A 65 9.49 0.86 -13.69
C GLY A 65 9.48 2.30 -14.21
N ALA A 66 8.77 2.59 -15.31
CA ALA A 66 8.65 3.96 -15.81
C ALA A 66 8.16 4.92 -14.70
N ASP A 67 8.87 6.03 -14.54
CA ASP A 67 8.55 7.18 -13.69
C ASP A 67 8.40 6.94 -12.17
N GLN A 68 9.15 5.99 -11.58
CA GLN A 68 9.09 5.70 -10.13
C GLN A 68 7.70 5.29 -9.61
N SER A 69 6.79 4.90 -10.52
CA SER A 69 5.42 4.46 -10.20
C SER A 69 5.38 3.28 -9.21
N TRP A 70 6.48 2.52 -9.14
CA TRP A 70 6.67 1.41 -8.21
C TRP A 70 6.66 1.83 -6.72
N THR A 71 6.94 3.11 -6.43
CA THR A 71 6.87 3.65 -5.06
C THR A 71 5.43 3.90 -4.62
N LEU A 72 4.50 4.11 -5.57
CA LEU A 72 3.15 4.57 -5.30
C LEU A 72 2.32 3.61 -4.45
N PRO A 73 2.36 2.27 -4.64
CA PRO A 73 1.55 1.34 -3.86
C PRO A 73 1.82 1.40 -2.35
N ILE A 74 3.08 1.60 -1.94
CA ILE A 74 3.50 1.58 -0.54
C ILE A 74 3.70 3.01 -0.02
N TYR A 75 4.68 3.75 -0.53
CA TYR A 75 5.08 5.05 0.03
C TYR A 75 4.57 6.28 -0.70
N GLY A 76 4.02 6.14 -1.90
CA GLY A 76 3.55 7.32 -2.64
C GLY A 76 2.37 8.03 -1.99
N GLY A 77 2.18 9.27 -2.40
CA GLY A 77 1.21 10.20 -1.84
C GLY A 77 1.91 11.36 -1.15
N ARG A 78 1.13 12.37 -0.79
CA ARG A 78 1.63 13.49 0.01
C ARG A 78 1.47 13.17 1.50
N PRO A 79 2.46 13.51 2.35
CA PRO A 79 2.28 13.44 3.79
C PRO A 79 1.23 14.44 4.27
N VAL A 80 0.47 14.06 5.29
CA VAL A 80 -0.43 14.96 6.01
C VAL A 80 0.35 15.53 7.19
N ALA A 81 0.46 16.86 7.25
CA ALA A 81 1.22 17.54 8.28
C ALA A 81 0.63 17.28 9.68
N HIS A 82 1.48 16.99 10.65
CA HIS A 82 1.08 16.78 12.04
C HIS A 82 2.05 17.46 13.01
N SER A 83 1.59 17.70 14.24
CA SER A 83 2.48 18.13 15.33
C SER A 83 3.46 17.02 15.68
N ALA A 84 4.64 17.36 16.19
CA ALA A 84 5.71 16.39 16.50
C ALA A 84 5.39 15.43 17.69
N ASP A 85 4.11 15.16 17.97
CA ASP A 85 3.72 14.14 18.92
C ASP A 85 4.13 12.75 18.39
N LEU A 86 4.74 11.96 19.26
CA LEU A 86 5.22 10.61 18.95
C LEU A 86 4.08 9.59 18.82
N PHE A 87 2.87 9.94 19.28
CA PHE A 87 1.70 9.06 19.21
C PHE A 87 0.86 9.25 17.93
N ASP A 88 1.14 10.30 17.16
CA ASP A 88 0.43 10.56 15.90
C ASP A 88 0.93 9.62 14.79
N PRO A 89 0.05 8.84 14.14
CA PRO A 89 0.46 7.93 13.09
C PRO A 89 0.93 8.74 11.86
N PRO A 90 2.01 8.33 11.18
CA PRO A 90 2.32 8.84 9.85
C PRO A 90 1.14 8.60 8.89
N LEU A 91 0.66 9.67 8.27
CA LEU A 91 -0.46 9.65 7.34
C LEU A 91 -0.06 10.17 5.96
N MET A 92 -0.51 9.47 4.91
CA MET A 92 -0.31 9.87 3.52
C MET A 92 -1.64 9.87 2.78
N ILE A 93 -1.81 10.80 1.84
CA ILE A 93 -2.92 10.79 0.87
C ILE A 93 -2.34 10.62 -0.53
N LEU A 94 -2.72 9.54 -1.19
CA LEU A 94 -2.50 9.35 -2.62
C LEU A 94 -3.76 9.81 -3.35
N ASP A 95 -3.61 10.82 -4.21
CA ASP A 95 -4.69 11.40 -4.98
C ASP A 95 -5.17 10.47 -6.12
N GLN A 96 -6.27 10.84 -6.79
CA GLN A 96 -6.87 9.99 -7.83
C GLN A 96 -5.89 9.66 -8.97
N PRO A 97 -5.12 10.63 -9.53
CA PRO A 97 -4.11 10.30 -10.53
C PRO A 97 -3.06 9.31 -10.02
N GLY A 98 -2.56 9.51 -8.79
CA GLY A 98 -1.61 8.60 -8.18
C GLY A 98 -2.17 7.20 -7.94
N VAL A 99 -3.46 7.08 -7.57
CA VAL A 99 -4.16 5.79 -7.42
C VAL A 99 -4.27 5.07 -8.77
N SER A 100 -4.62 5.79 -9.84
CA SER A 100 -4.67 5.22 -11.19
C SER A 100 -3.29 4.76 -11.66
N GLN A 101 -2.25 5.57 -11.45
CA GLN A 101 -0.88 5.19 -11.79
C GLN A 101 -0.40 3.95 -11.00
N ALA A 102 -0.72 3.86 -9.71
CA ALA A 102 -0.43 2.68 -8.90
C ALA A 102 -1.17 1.44 -9.42
N ALA A 103 -2.43 1.58 -9.81
CA ALA A 103 -3.22 0.50 -10.39
C ALA A 103 -2.64 0.01 -11.73
N ASP A 104 -2.28 0.94 -12.62
CA ASP A 104 -1.67 0.64 -13.91
C ASP A 104 -0.32 -0.07 -13.75
N PHE A 105 0.54 0.44 -12.85
CA PHE A 105 1.80 -0.21 -12.50
C PHE A 105 1.58 -1.65 -12.03
N LEU A 106 0.70 -1.86 -11.03
CA LEU A 106 0.43 -3.18 -10.48
C LEU A 106 -0.23 -4.14 -11.48
N ALA A 107 -0.94 -3.61 -12.47
CA ALA A 107 -1.52 -4.40 -13.55
C ALA A 107 -0.49 -4.80 -14.61
N ALA A 108 0.52 -3.96 -14.86
CA ALA A 108 1.53 -4.16 -15.90
C ALA A 108 2.69 -5.06 -15.47
N VAL A 109 3.10 -5.00 -14.20
CA VAL A 109 4.27 -5.78 -13.73
C VAL A 109 3.97 -7.26 -13.56
N SER A 110 4.95 -8.11 -13.90
CA SER A 110 4.91 -9.55 -13.65
C SER A 110 5.49 -9.87 -12.28
N PHE A 111 4.68 -10.48 -11.41
CA PHE A 111 5.17 -10.96 -10.11
C PHE A 111 6.37 -11.90 -10.25
N ASP A 112 6.35 -12.79 -11.24
CA ASP A 112 7.43 -13.76 -11.43
C ASP A 112 8.75 -13.09 -11.80
N GLU A 113 8.70 -12.03 -12.62
CA GLU A 113 9.89 -11.25 -12.97
C GLU A 113 10.44 -10.51 -11.75
N LEU A 114 9.56 -9.83 -10.99
CA LEU A 114 9.95 -9.15 -9.75
C LEU A 114 10.57 -10.13 -8.74
N TRP A 115 9.95 -11.31 -8.58
CA TRP A 115 10.42 -12.34 -7.67
C TRP A 115 11.76 -12.94 -8.11
N ASN A 116 11.95 -13.17 -9.41
CA ASN A 116 13.23 -13.66 -9.92
C ASN A 116 14.38 -12.68 -9.68
N THR A 117 14.10 -11.37 -9.66
CA THR A 117 15.09 -10.33 -9.38
C THR A 117 15.35 -10.14 -7.88
N ALA A 118 14.31 -10.06 -7.05
CA ALA A 118 14.44 -9.68 -5.64
C ALA A 118 14.27 -10.82 -4.62
N GLY A 119 13.65 -11.94 -5.02
CA GLY A 119 13.17 -13.00 -4.13
C GLY A 119 14.25 -13.59 -3.23
N ALA A 120 15.48 -13.78 -3.76
CA ALA A 120 16.59 -14.31 -2.97
C ALA A 120 16.96 -13.43 -1.75
N LYS A 121 16.86 -12.10 -1.89
CA LYS A 121 17.07 -11.15 -0.78
C LYS A 121 15.87 -11.15 0.17
N LEU A 122 14.66 -11.26 -0.37
CA LEU A 122 13.41 -11.18 0.38
C LEU A 122 13.12 -12.45 1.19
N SER A 123 13.72 -13.59 0.85
CA SER A 123 13.56 -14.87 1.55
C SER A 123 14.74 -15.25 2.45
N LEU A 124 15.64 -14.32 2.81
CA LEU A 124 16.87 -14.66 3.56
C LEU A 124 16.63 -15.32 4.93
N PHE A 125 15.49 -15.03 5.57
CA PHE A 125 15.20 -15.46 6.95
C PHE A 125 14.02 -16.41 7.06
N GLN A 126 13.47 -16.90 5.94
CA GLN A 126 12.34 -17.82 5.95
C GLN A 126 12.39 -18.75 4.74
N ASP A 127 11.53 -19.77 4.74
CA ASP A 127 11.41 -20.67 3.60
C ASP A 127 11.04 -19.89 2.31
N ALA A 128 11.78 -20.13 1.23
CA ALA A 128 11.62 -19.38 -0.01
C ALA A 128 10.24 -19.59 -0.67
N SER A 129 9.63 -20.76 -0.50
CA SER A 129 8.31 -21.04 -1.05
C SER A 129 7.21 -20.34 -0.25
N LEU A 130 7.33 -20.33 1.09
CA LEU A 130 6.44 -19.58 1.97
C LEU A 130 6.55 -18.08 1.74
N ALA A 131 7.78 -17.56 1.62
CA ALA A 131 8.01 -16.16 1.28
C ALA A 131 7.36 -15.81 -0.06
N ARG A 132 7.63 -16.60 -1.10
CA ARG A 132 7.06 -16.34 -2.43
C ARG A 132 5.54 -16.27 -2.38
N GLN A 133 4.91 -17.17 -1.63
CA GLN A 133 3.45 -17.19 -1.49
C GLN A 133 2.92 -15.94 -0.77
N GLU A 134 3.52 -15.55 0.35
CA GLU A 134 3.15 -14.34 1.10
C GLU A 134 3.23 -13.08 0.22
N PHE A 135 4.33 -12.90 -0.51
CA PHE A 135 4.51 -11.76 -1.40
C PHE A 135 3.56 -11.79 -2.60
N LEU A 136 3.26 -12.97 -3.14
CA LEU A 136 2.28 -13.13 -4.21
C LEU A 136 0.88 -12.73 -3.75
N ASP A 137 0.51 -13.11 -2.51
CA ASP A 137 -0.78 -12.74 -1.94
C ASP A 137 -0.87 -11.24 -1.71
N HIS A 138 0.18 -10.61 -1.18
CA HIS A 138 0.24 -9.14 -1.08
C HIS A 138 0.14 -8.45 -2.45
N HIS A 139 0.82 -8.96 -3.47
CA HIS A 139 0.76 -8.39 -4.81
C HIS A 139 -0.65 -8.49 -5.40
N ARG A 140 -1.29 -9.66 -5.30
CA ARG A 140 -2.69 -9.87 -5.75
C ARG A 140 -3.66 -8.97 -5.02
N ASP A 141 -3.51 -8.86 -3.71
CA ASP A 141 -4.38 -8.03 -2.88
C ASP A 141 -4.25 -6.54 -3.21
N LEU A 142 -3.02 -6.05 -3.36
CA LEU A 142 -2.76 -4.66 -3.74
C LEU A 142 -3.26 -4.37 -5.16
N ARG A 143 -3.02 -5.27 -6.11
CA ARG A 143 -3.52 -5.12 -7.49
C ARG A 143 -5.05 -5.03 -7.51
N GLY A 144 -5.73 -5.91 -6.78
CA GLY A 144 -7.19 -5.88 -6.68
C GLY A 144 -7.72 -4.62 -5.98
N PHE A 145 -7.06 -4.20 -4.90
CA PHE A 145 -7.41 -3.00 -4.14
C PHE A 145 -7.27 -1.73 -4.97
N TYR A 146 -6.08 -1.47 -5.54
CA TYR A 146 -5.83 -0.29 -6.35
C TYR A 146 -6.65 -0.28 -7.64
N GLY A 147 -6.87 -1.44 -8.28
CA GLY A 147 -7.74 -1.54 -9.44
C GLY A 147 -9.19 -1.11 -9.15
N ARG A 148 -9.76 -1.53 -8.01
CA ARG A 148 -11.10 -1.08 -7.60
C ARG A 148 -11.13 0.39 -7.20
N ALA A 149 -10.11 0.87 -6.48
CA ALA A 149 -10.02 2.26 -6.08
C ALA A 149 -9.93 3.19 -7.30
N ALA A 150 -9.11 2.84 -8.30
CA ALA A 150 -9.00 3.59 -9.55
C ALA A 150 -10.32 3.60 -10.34
N ALA A 151 -10.98 2.43 -10.47
CA ALA A 151 -12.27 2.33 -11.16
C ALA A 151 -13.38 3.16 -10.50
N ALA A 152 -13.32 3.33 -9.18
CA ALA A 152 -14.25 4.16 -8.42
C ALA A 152 -13.88 5.65 -8.38
N GLY A 153 -12.71 6.05 -8.92
CA GLY A 153 -12.20 7.41 -8.78
C GLY A 153 -11.92 7.79 -7.33
N HIS A 154 -11.51 6.83 -6.50
CA HIS A 154 -11.21 7.07 -5.09
C HIS A 154 -9.78 7.57 -4.90
N VAL A 155 -9.57 8.26 -3.78
CA VAL A 155 -8.23 8.50 -3.21
C VAL A 155 -7.89 7.36 -2.26
N VAL A 156 -6.60 7.21 -1.92
CA VAL A 156 -6.15 6.25 -0.91
C VAL A 156 -5.49 6.97 0.24
N VAL A 157 -6.03 6.79 1.44
CA VAL A 157 -5.40 7.21 2.69
C VAL A 157 -4.57 6.06 3.22
N LYS A 158 -3.35 6.36 3.68
CA LYS A 158 -2.44 5.38 4.27
C LYS A 158 -2.08 5.80 5.68
N ALA A 159 -2.10 4.85 6.61
CA ALA A 159 -1.70 5.05 8.00
C ALA A 159 -0.69 3.99 8.42
N VAL A 160 0.28 4.37 9.24
CA VAL A 160 1.23 3.45 9.87
C VAL A 160 0.92 3.31 11.36
N TRP A 161 0.52 2.12 11.78
CA TRP A 161 0.20 1.78 13.18
C TRP A 161 1.36 0.99 13.82
N ALA A 162 1.64 1.18 15.11
CA ALA A 162 2.71 0.50 15.85
C ALA A 162 2.21 -0.21 17.11
#